data_AF-A0A844F316-F1
#
_entry.id   AF-A0A844F316-F1
#
_cell.length_a   1.000
_cell.length_b   1.000
_cell.length_c   1.000
_cell.angle_alpha   90.00
_cell.angle_beta   90.00
_cell.angle_gamma   90.00
#
_symmetry.space_group_name_H-M   'P 1'
#
loop_
_entity.id
_entity.type
_entity.pdbx_description
1 polymer ?
#
loop_
_entity_poly.entity_id
_entity_poly.type
_entity_poly.pdbx_seq_one_letter_code
_entity_poly.pdbx_strand_id
1 'polypeptide(L)' 'MKNNISIMTPLISITQLLADYECTYNESEEIISLLQDHIKQSRENEEYETVSDYIKGRKTNCVDNVVIKPMKHAFGY' A
#
# COMPACT_ATOMS: atom_id res chain seq x y z
N MET A 1 -21.66 3.10 7.24
CA MET A 1 -20.78 4.27 7.00
C MET A 1 -19.58 4.13 7.91
N LYS A 2 -18.38 3.83 7.38
CA LYS A 2 -17.16 3.99 8.19
C LYS A 2 -17.04 5.49 8.44
N ASN A 3 -17.16 5.90 9.70
CA ASN A 3 -16.87 7.27 10.11
C ASN A 3 -15.56 7.69 9.45
N ASN A 4 -15.47 8.96 9.06
CA ASN A 4 -14.25 9.62 8.60
C ASN A 4 -13.16 9.46 9.67
N ILE A 5 -12.56 8.28 9.77
CA ILE A 5 -11.22 8.13 10.33
C ILE A 5 -10.40 8.94 9.35
N SER A 6 -10.21 10.21 9.71
CA SER A 6 -9.43 11.17 8.97
C SER A 6 -8.12 10.47 8.58
N ILE A 7 -7.67 10.67 7.35
CA ILE A 7 -6.38 10.16 6.84
C ILE A 7 -5.23 10.36 7.84
N MET A 8 -5.38 11.32 8.74
CA MET A 8 -4.55 11.57 9.93
C MET A 8 -4.33 10.37 10.85
N THR A 9 -5.32 9.53 11.15
CA THR A 9 -5.13 8.44 12.14
C THR A 9 -4.14 7.39 11.65
N PRO A 10 -4.24 6.83 10.43
CA PRO A 10 -3.21 5.95 9.89
C PRO A 10 -1.83 6.63 9.79
N LEU A 11 -1.78 7.92 9.43
CA LEU A 11 -0.54 8.67 9.35
C LEU A 11 0.15 8.77 10.72
N ILE A 12 -0.59 9.12 11.76
CA ILE A 12 -0.08 9.16 13.14
C ILE A 12 0.45 7.77 13.54
N SER A 13 -0.31 6.71 13.28
CA SER A 13 0.10 5.35 13.62
C SER A 13 1.39 4.92 12.90
N ILE A 14 1.58 5.30 11.63
CA ILE A 14 2.82 5.03 10.90
C ILE A 14 3.99 5.78 11.52
N THR A 15 3.82 7.08 11.83
CA THR A 15 4.89 7.86 12.46
C THR A 15 5.26 7.37 13.86
N GLN A 16 4.28 6.91 14.65
CA GLN A 16 4.52 6.28 15.94
C GLN A 16 5.30 4.98 15.78
N LEU A 17 4.92 4.12 14.83
CA LEU A 17 5.62 2.88 14.55
C LEU A 17 7.08 3.14 14.15
N LEU A 18 7.34 4.09 13.26
CA LEU A 18 8.71 4.45 12.85
C LEU A 18 9.55 4.95 14.03
N ALA A 19 8.96 5.73 14.93
CA ALA A 19 9.61 6.18 16.15
C ALA A 19 9.89 5.03 17.14
N ASP A 20 8.95 4.09 17.29
CA ASP A 20 9.08 2.92 18.17
C ASP A 20 10.22 1.98 17.72
N TYR A 21 10.50 1.94 16.41
CA TYR A 21 11.62 1.20 15.83
C TYR A 21 12.91 2.04 15.73
N GLU A 22 12.95 3.24 16.31
CA GLU A 22 14.09 4.16 16.29
C GLU A 22 14.60 4.49 14.88
N CYS A 23 13.71 4.49 13.88
CA CYS A 23 14.09 4.79 12.50
C CYS A 23 14.57 6.24 12.36
N THR A 24 15.69 6.42 11.65
CA THR A 24 16.14 7.74 11.20
C THR A 24 15.21 8.31 10.13
N TYR A 25 15.37 9.60 9.81
CA TYR A 25 14.63 10.22 8.70
C TYR A 25 14.89 9.50 7.35
N ASN A 26 16.14 9.14 7.06
CA ASN A 26 16.48 8.44 5.82
C ASN A 26 15.82 7.06 5.73
N GLU A 27 15.86 6.27 6.81
CA GLU A 27 15.20 4.96 6.86
C GLU A 27 13.69 5.09 6.77
N SER A 28 13.12 6.12 7.41
CA SER A 28 11.70 6.42 7.32
C SER A 28 11.28 6.73 5.88
N GLU A 29 12.05 7.57 5.17
CA GLU A 29 11.80 7.88 3.76
C GLU A 29 11.88 6.63 2.87
N GLU A 30 12.87 5.76 3.10
CA GLU A 30 13.00 4.50 2.38
C GLU A 30 11.82 3.55 2.64
N ILE A 31 11.40 3.39 3.89
CA ILE A 31 10.24 2.56 4.26
C ILE A 31 8.96 3.09 3.60
N ILE A 32 8.75 4.40 3.60
CA ILE A 32 7.58 5.01 2.95
C ILE A 32 7.63 4.83 1.42
N SER A 33 8.81 4.93 0.81
CA SER A 33 8.99 4.65 -0.61
C SER A 33 8.61 3.20 -0.94
N LEU A 34 9.10 2.23 -0.17
CA LEU A 34 8.77 0.81 -0.34
C LEU A 34 7.27 0.54 -0.15
N LEU A 35 6.64 1.21 0.83
CA LEU A 35 5.19 1.11 1.05
C LEU A 35 4.40 1.66 -0.14
N GLN A 36 4.81 2.80 -0.72
CA GLN A 36 4.17 3.36 -1.92
C GLN A 36 4.27 2.41 -3.12
N ASP A 37 5.45 1.83 -3.35
CA ASP A 37 5.67 0.86 -4.42
C ASP A 37 4.79 -0.39 -4.23
N HIS A 38 4.69 -0.90 -2.99
CA HIS A 38 3.82 -2.02 -2.69
C HIS A 38 2.34 -1.72 -2.96
N ILE A 39 1.85 -0.54 -2.54
CA ILE A 39 0.46 -0.12 -2.78
C ILE A 39 0.19 -0.05 -4.29
N LYS A 40 1.11 0.52 -5.06
CA LYS A 40 1.01 0.60 -6.52
C LYS A 40 0.94 -0.78 -7.16
N GLN A 41 1.85 -1.68 -6.79
CA GLN A 41 1.86 -3.04 -7.31
C GLN A 41 0.60 -3.82 -6.91
N SER A 42 0.15 -3.70 -5.66
CA SER A 42 -1.08 -4.33 -5.19
C SER A 42 -2.30 -3.81 -5.96
N ARG A 43 -2.34 -2.50 -6.25
CA ARG A 43 -3.40 -1.91 -7.08
C ARG A 43 -3.38 -2.50 -8.49
N GLU A 44 -2.21 -2.53 -9.13
CA GLU A 44 -2.06 -3.08 -10.49
C GLU A 44 -2.52 -4.55 -10.55
N ASN A 45 -2.15 -5.37 -9.57
CA ASN A 45 -2.58 -6.78 -9.51
C ASN A 45 -4.10 -6.97 -9.38
N GLU A 46 -4.83 -6.00 -8.83
CA GLU A 46 -6.30 -6.05 -8.73
C GLU A 46 -6.97 -5.43 -9.97
N GLU A 47 -6.37 -4.39 -10.55
CA GLU A 47 -6.87 -3.71 -11.74
C GLU A 47 -6.70 -4.57 -13.00
N TYR A 48 -5.64 -5.37 -13.10
CA TYR A 48 -5.30 -6.18 -14.27
C TYR A 48 -5.33 -7.67 -13.93
N GLU A 49 -6.24 -8.40 -14.57
CA GLU A 49 -6.35 -9.86 -14.42
C GLU A 49 -5.14 -10.60 -15.00
N THR A 50 -4.55 -10.08 -16.10
CA THR A 50 -3.40 -10.69 -16.77
C THR A 50 -2.30 -9.68 -17.10
N VAL A 51 -1.08 -10.19 -17.29
CA VAL A 51 0.05 -9.39 -17.82
C VAL A 51 -0.27 -8.80 -19.20
N SER A 52 -1.07 -9.50 -20.01
CA SER A 52 -1.48 -8.99 -21.33
C SER A 52 -2.37 -7.76 -21.20
N ASP A 53 -3.29 -7.76 -20.23
CA ASP A 53 -4.17 -6.62 -19.94
C ASP A 53 -3.37 -5.43 -19.43
N TYR A 54 -2.36 -5.66 -18.59
CA TYR A 54 -1.42 -4.63 -18.15
C TYR A 54 -0.68 -3.98 -19.33
N ILE A 55 -0.05 -4.79 -20.19
CA ILE A 55 0.69 -4.30 -21.37
C ILE A 55 -0.22 -3.51 -22.33
N LYS A 56 -1.48 -3.90 -22.44
CA LYS A 56 -2.49 -3.23 -23.28
C LYS A 56 -3.16 -2.04 -22.60
N GLY A 57 -2.85 -1.75 -21.33
CA GLY A 57 -3.50 -0.70 -20.55
C GLY A 57 -4.99 -0.96 -20.29
N ARG A 58 -5.44 -2.21 -20.37
CA ARG A 58 -6.85 -2.60 -20.23
C ARG A 58 -7.14 -2.96 -18.78
N LYS A 59 -7.57 -1.98 -17.98
CA LYS A 59 -8.08 -2.27 -16.64
C LYS A 59 -9.33 -3.15 -16.72
N THR A 60 -9.32 -4.24 -15.98
CA THR A 60 -10.43 -5.19 -15.84
C THR A 60 -11.33 -4.83 -14.66
N ASN A 61 -10.77 -4.19 -13.62
CA ASN A 61 -11.49 -3.72 -12.44
C ASN A 61 -11.13 -2.27 -12.10
N CYS A 62 -12.08 -1.53 -11.51
CA CYS A 62 -11.85 -0.23 -10.88
C CYS A 62 -11.76 -0.43 -9.37
N VAL A 63 -10.60 -0.11 -8.78
CA VAL A 63 -10.29 -0.45 -7.38
C VAL A 63 -10.16 0.75 -6.45
N ASP A 64 -10.54 1.95 -6.90
CA ASP A 64 -10.41 3.21 -6.13
C ASP A 64 -11.13 3.17 -4.77
N ASN A 65 -12.22 2.41 -4.67
CA ASN A 65 -13.01 2.24 -3.45
C ASN A 65 -12.88 0.83 -2.84
N VAL A 66 -11.90 0.06 -3.29
CA VAL A 66 -11.61 -1.28 -2.74
C VAL A 66 -10.63 -1.14 -1.59
N VAL A 67 -10.91 -1.83 -0.48
CA VAL A 67 -10.00 -1.84 0.68
C VAL A 67 -8.70 -2.55 0.28
N ILE A 68 -7.56 -1.90 0.52
CA ILE A 68 -6.25 -2.49 0.24
C ILE A 68 -6.03 -3.80 1.00
N LYS A 69 -5.40 -4.78 0.35
CA LYS A 69 -5.00 -6.04 0.99
C LYS A 69 -3.71 -5.83 1.79
N PRO A 70 -3.57 -6.44 2.98
CA PRO A 70 -2.36 -6.31 3.77
C PRO A 70 -1.16 -6.93 3.05
N MET A 71 0.01 -6.32 3.21
CA MET A 71 1.28 -6.88 2.74
C MET A 71 1.49 -8.25 3.42
N LYS A 72 1.75 -9.29 2.63
CA LYS A 72 2.05 -10.62 3.18
C LYS A 72 3.42 -10.56 3.86
N HIS A 73 3.57 -11.22 5.01
CA HIS A 73 4.89 -11.49 5.57
C HIS A 73 5.72 -12.23 4.52
N ALA A 74 6.99 -11.83 4.33
CA ALA A 74 7.92 -12.52 3.45
C ALA A 74 8.14 -13.99 3.84
N PHE A 75 7.81 -14.36 5.08
CA PHE A 75 7.78 -15.73 5.58
C PHE A 75 6.36 -16.29 5.54
N GLY A 76 5.90 -16.59 4.32
CA GLY A 76 4.86 -17.59 4.12
C GLY A 76 5.55 -18.88 3.72
N TYR A 77 5.54 -19.88 4.61
CA TYR A 77 6.22 -21.20 4.57
C TYR A 77 7.64 -21.24 5.16
#